data_AF-A0A4Y2CPI1-F1
#
_entry.id   AF-A0A4Y2CPI1-F1
#
_cell.length_a   1.000
_cell.length_b   1.000
_cell.length_c   1.000
_cell.angle_alpha   90.00
_cell.angle_beta   90.00
_cell.angle_gamma   90.00
#
_symmetry.space_group_name_H-M   'P 1'
#
loop_
_entity.id
_entity.type
_entity.pdbx_description
1 polymer ?
#
loop_
_entity_poly.entity_id
_entity_poly.type
_entity_poly.pdbx_seq_one_letter_code
_entity_poly.pdbx_strand_id
1 'polypeptide(L)'
;MNTRSQLVFDRLAKFNLTLDPNKIQICKTNITYLGFNISANDYAPSEDNIQKGTKFPVPQNVKQVQSYLGTMNYFRHLIFNYAKVVEPIVNLTRKGTPFVWSENCQDAFNVMQEIILNKPTIKNYDEYKPLFLTTDASKVALCAILLQKDGENFYPLEFFSKQLSPSERNYPSIRRELFAIFMGIKHFREYLYGRHFYLLTDAKSLTYHMNLDKEPDIVKRWLLYLQDFSYNIDHIKGCDNPADFLSRMQIEDVEVNNLFHMGDQLSHSNIKLCQSMDSCASEIIKKIEEKDSKTCQKYFIDSYTGLLMFKIKSG
;
A
#
# COMPACT_ATOMS: atom_id res chain seq x y z
N MET A 1 11.94 38.09 1.74
CA MET A 1 12.18 37.39 3.03
C MET A 1 10.87 36.78 3.50
N ASN A 2 10.88 35.51 3.93
CA ASN A 2 9.69 34.70 4.22
C ASN A 2 8.82 35.31 5.32
N THR A 3 7.72 35.96 4.94
CA THR A 3 6.80 36.68 5.85
C THR A 3 6.20 35.79 6.93
N ARG A 4 6.02 34.49 6.66
CA ARG A 4 5.42 33.54 7.62
C ARG A 4 6.32 33.22 8.82
N SER A 5 7.62 32.98 8.60
CA SER A 5 8.55 32.66 9.70
C SER A 5 8.73 33.85 10.64
N GLN A 6 8.75 35.06 10.10
CA GLN A 6 8.86 36.29 10.89
C GLN A 6 7.65 36.48 11.82
N LEU A 7 6.43 36.25 11.32
CA LEU A 7 5.22 36.28 12.15
C LEU A 7 5.25 35.27 13.31
N VAL A 8 5.88 34.11 13.11
CA VAL A 8 6.06 33.11 14.19
C VAL A 8 7.03 33.64 15.24
N PHE A 9 8.19 34.17 14.82
CA PHE A 9 9.17 34.74 15.75
C PHE A 9 8.60 35.94 16.54
N ASP A 10 7.85 36.82 15.88
CA ASP A 10 7.20 37.96 16.53
C ASP A 10 6.19 37.51 17.60
N ARG A 11 5.44 36.43 17.33
CA ARG A 11 4.54 35.82 18.32
C ARG A 11 5.31 35.20 19.49
N LEU A 12 6.38 34.45 19.22
CA LEU A 12 7.20 33.86 20.28
C LEU A 12 7.78 34.94 21.19
N ALA A 13 8.29 36.03 20.60
CA ALA A 13 8.79 37.19 21.34
C ALA A 13 7.69 37.86 22.17
N LYS A 14 6.49 38.06 21.60
CA LYS A 14 5.33 38.63 22.31
C LYS A 14 4.95 37.84 23.56
N PHE A 15 5.10 36.52 23.53
CA PHE A 15 4.77 35.63 24.65
C PHE A 15 5.99 35.21 25.48
N ASN A 16 7.14 35.86 25.31
CA ASN A 16 8.39 35.56 26.04
C ASN A 16 8.85 34.10 25.92
N LEU A 17 8.63 33.47 24.77
CA LEU A 17 9.10 32.11 24.47
C LEU A 17 10.48 32.16 23.82
N THR A 18 11.44 31.44 24.40
CA THR A 18 12.81 31.32 23.90
C THR A 18 13.00 30.05 23.09
N LEU A 19 13.82 30.10 22.04
CA LEU A 19 14.20 28.95 21.23
C LEU A 19 15.67 28.59 21.47
N ASP A 20 15.99 27.30 21.42
CA ASP A 20 17.37 26.80 21.49
C ASP A 20 18.03 26.86 20.10
N PRO A 21 19.02 27.74 19.85
CA PRO A 21 19.63 27.92 18.53
C PRO A 21 20.22 26.63 17.95
N ASN A 22 20.65 25.69 18.80
CA ASN A 22 21.26 24.43 18.37
C ASN A 22 20.23 23.43 17.81
N LYS A 23 18.97 23.55 18.20
CA LYS A 23 17.88 22.64 17.77
C LYS A 23 17.04 23.20 16.65
N ILE A 24 17.24 24.46 16.29
CA ILE A 24 16.46 25.16 15.29
C ILE A 24 16.90 24.74 13.88
N GLN A 25 15.91 24.45 13.02
CA GLN A 25 16.12 24.16 11.59
C GLN A 25 15.33 25.18 10.77
N ILE A 26 15.97 26.24 10.27
CA ILE A 26 15.31 27.31 9.49
C ILE A 26 15.64 27.16 8.01
N CYS A 27 14.62 27.29 7.15
CA CYS A 27 14.73 27.36 5.69
C CYS A 27 15.56 26.22 5.06
N LYS A 28 15.56 25.04 5.68
CA LYS A 28 16.17 23.84 5.11
C LYS A 28 15.19 23.15 4.15
N THR A 29 15.72 22.57 3.08
CA THR A 29 14.95 21.75 2.13
C THR A 29 14.58 20.38 2.70
N ASN A 30 15.38 19.88 3.64
CA ASN A 30 15.15 18.64 4.38
C ASN A 30 15.20 18.94 5.88
N ILE A 31 14.18 18.51 6.61
CA ILE A 31 14.09 18.65 8.06
C ILE A 31 13.79 17.31 8.71
N THR A 32 14.20 17.16 9.98
CA THR A 32 13.80 16.01 10.80
C THR A 32 12.80 16.50 11.84
N TYR A 33 11.58 16.01 11.78
CA TYR A 33 10.50 16.40 12.67
C TYR A 33 9.75 15.17 13.18
N LEU A 34 9.57 15.07 14.50
CA LEU A 34 8.94 13.92 15.17
C LEU A 34 9.53 12.56 14.71
N GLY A 35 10.84 12.49 14.46
CA GLY A 35 11.49 11.25 14.02
C GLY A 35 11.17 10.83 12.57
N PHE A 36 10.68 11.76 11.75
CA PHE A 36 10.54 11.60 10.31
C PHE A 36 11.41 12.63 9.59
N ASN A 37 12.01 12.21 8.49
CA ASN A 37 12.68 13.08 7.55
C ASN A 37 11.65 13.56 6.53
N ILE A 38 11.48 14.87 6.45
CA ILE A 38 10.53 15.54 5.57
C ILE A 38 11.35 16.34 4.56
N SER A 39 11.21 15.98 3.28
CA SER A 39 11.75 16.73 2.14
C SER A 39 10.62 17.52 1.46
N ALA A 40 10.93 18.21 0.36
CA ALA A 40 9.91 18.86 -0.46
C ALA A 40 8.83 17.89 -0.96
N ASN A 41 9.21 16.64 -1.27
CA ASN A 41 8.31 15.68 -1.92
C ASN A 41 8.07 14.41 -1.07
N ASP A 42 8.95 14.12 -0.12
CA ASP A 42 9.00 12.82 0.55
C ASP A 42 8.82 12.96 2.06
N TYR A 43 8.18 11.95 2.63
CA TYR A 43 8.05 11.73 4.05
C TYR A 43 8.49 10.31 4.37
N ALA A 44 9.56 10.19 5.15
CA ALA A 44 10.19 8.92 5.45
C ALA A 44 10.66 8.85 6.91
N PRO A 45 10.79 7.65 7.51
CA PRO A 45 11.38 7.50 8.83
C PRO A 45 12.81 8.07 8.92
N SER A 46 13.15 8.66 10.06
CA SER A 46 14.53 9.04 10.35
C SER A 46 15.40 7.79 10.58
N GLU A 47 16.71 7.95 10.38
CA GLU A 47 17.68 6.86 10.60
C GLU A 47 17.59 6.30 12.03
N ASP A 48 17.43 7.17 13.02
CA ASP A 48 17.25 6.75 14.42
C ASP A 48 16.02 5.87 14.62
N ASN A 49 14.93 6.18 13.92
CA ASN A 49 13.69 5.43 14.00
C ASN A 49 13.76 4.10 13.24
N ILE A 50 14.47 4.07 12.10
CA ILE A 50 14.79 2.83 11.39
C ILE A 50 15.61 1.92 12.31
N GLN A 51 16.68 2.45 12.93
CA GLN A 51 17.51 1.68 13.84
C GLN A 51 16.74 1.15 15.06
N LYS A 52 15.83 1.93 15.63
CA LYS A 52 14.95 1.45 16.72
C LYS A 52 14.04 0.31 16.27
N GLY A 53 13.58 0.36 15.02
CA GLY A 53 12.76 -0.69 14.44
C GLY A 53 13.55 -1.96 14.11
N THR A 54 14.74 -1.82 13.53
CA THR A 54 15.57 -2.92 13.02
C THR A 54 16.45 -3.60 14.08
N LYS A 55 16.81 -2.88 15.15
CA LYS A 55 17.59 -3.45 16.28
C LYS A 55 16.71 -4.10 17.34
N PHE A 56 15.40 -4.19 17.12
CA PHE A 56 14.50 -4.76 18.10
C PHE A 56 14.74 -6.28 18.19
N PRO A 57 15.02 -6.85 19.38
CA PRO A 57 15.28 -8.28 19.50
C PRO A 57 14.01 -9.10 19.28
N VAL A 58 14.15 -10.34 18.80
CA VAL A 58 13.01 -11.27 18.66
C VAL A 58 12.28 -11.42 20.00
N PRO A 59 10.98 -11.09 20.08
CA PRO A 59 10.23 -11.17 21.33
C PRO A 59 10.16 -12.60 21.89
N GLN A 60 10.45 -12.74 23.18
CA GLN A 60 10.44 -14.03 23.90
C GLN A 60 9.26 -14.17 24.87
N ASN A 61 8.44 -13.13 25.01
CA ASN A 61 7.25 -13.16 25.86
C ASN A 61 6.21 -12.14 25.39
N VAL A 62 4.99 -12.26 25.91
CA VAL A 62 3.85 -11.40 25.55
C VAL A 62 4.13 -9.91 25.79
N LYS A 63 4.85 -9.54 26.87
CA LYS A 63 5.20 -8.14 27.15
C LYS A 63 6.12 -7.56 26.07
N GLN A 64 7.13 -8.33 25.66
CA GLN A 64 8.03 -7.93 24.58
C GLN A 64 7.29 -7.86 23.24
N VAL A 65 6.34 -8.76 22.97
CA VAL A 65 5.48 -8.68 21.77
C VAL A 65 4.66 -7.39 21.78
N GLN A 66 4.02 -7.05 22.90
CA GLN A 66 3.26 -5.81 23.02
C GLN A 66 4.14 -4.57 22.82
N SER A 67 5.36 -4.58 23.38
CA SER A 67 6.34 -3.51 23.17
C SER A 67 6.76 -3.40 21.70
N TYR A 68 7.04 -4.52 21.04
CA TYR A 68 7.39 -4.57 19.63
C TYR A 68 6.27 -4.02 18.75
N LEU A 69 5.04 -4.51 18.93
CA LEU A 69 3.88 -4.05 18.20
C LEU A 69 3.61 -2.56 18.45
N GLY A 70 3.82 -2.08 19.67
CA GLY A 70 3.74 -0.65 19.99
C GLY A 70 4.71 0.19 19.15
N THR A 71 5.97 -0.24 19.06
CA THR A 71 6.98 0.42 18.22
C THR A 71 6.61 0.35 16.73
N MET A 72 6.21 -0.81 16.23
CA MET A 72 5.87 -0.99 14.81
C MET A 72 4.60 -0.23 14.42
N ASN A 73 3.65 -0.07 15.34
CA ASN A 73 2.43 0.69 15.11
C ASN A 73 2.70 2.17 14.84
N TYR A 74 3.86 2.71 15.27
CA TYR A 74 4.31 4.06 14.93
C TYR A 74 4.48 4.26 13.41
N PHE A 75 4.94 3.23 12.70
CA PHE A 75 5.19 3.26 11.25
C PHE A 75 4.00 2.75 10.42
N ARG A 76 2.89 2.36 11.06
CA ARG A 76 1.76 1.70 10.40
C ARG A 76 1.21 2.47 9.19
N HIS A 77 1.19 3.79 9.28
CA HIS A 77 0.68 4.68 8.23
C HIS A 77 1.53 4.68 6.94
N LEU A 78 2.76 4.14 7.01
CA LEU A 78 3.69 4.00 5.89
C LEU A 78 3.67 2.59 5.27
N ILE A 79 2.97 1.65 5.89
CA ILE A 79 3.09 0.22 5.55
C ILE A 79 1.76 -0.29 5.02
N PHE A 80 1.79 -0.67 3.74
CA PHE A 80 0.67 -1.34 3.11
C PHE A 80 0.36 -2.68 3.80
N ASN A 81 -0.93 -2.94 4.06
CA ASN A 81 -1.40 -4.19 4.67
C ASN A 81 -0.76 -4.57 6.02
N TYR A 82 -0.25 -3.59 6.79
CA TYR A 82 0.36 -3.83 8.12
C TYR A 82 -0.41 -4.84 8.99
N ALA A 83 -1.72 -4.68 9.10
CA ALA A 83 -2.59 -5.55 9.91
C ALA A 83 -2.53 -7.03 9.53
N LYS A 84 -2.31 -7.35 8.25
CA LYS A 84 -2.15 -8.72 7.75
C LYS A 84 -0.76 -9.24 8.06
N VAL A 85 0.28 -8.42 7.82
CA VAL A 85 1.68 -8.79 8.08
C VAL A 85 1.88 -9.15 9.55
N VAL A 86 1.40 -8.32 10.47
CA VAL A 86 1.58 -8.56 11.91
C VAL A 86 0.56 -9.54 12.52
N GLU A 87 -0.34 -10.16 11.73
CA GLU A 87 -1.37 -11.05 12.27
C GLU A 87 -0.83 -12.19 13.15
N PRO A 88 0.20 -12.95 12.71
CA PRO A 88 0.74 -14.05 13.53
C PRO A 88 1.25 -13.55 14.89
N ILE A 89 1.91 -12.39 14.90
CA ILE A 89 2.50 -11.79 16.09
C ILE A 89 1.42 -11.23 17.02
N VAL A 90 0.39 -10.57 16.46
CA VAL A 90 -0.76 -10.05 17.24
C VAL A 90 -1.50 -11.19 17.92
N ASN A 91 -1.62 -12.36 17.29
CA ASN A 91 -2.30 -13.51 17.88
C ASN A 91 -1.66 -13.99 19.19
N LEU A 92 -0.34 -13.80 19.37
CA LEU A 92 0.36 -14.12 20.62
C LEU A 92 -0.06 -13.25 21.81
N THR A 93 -0.74 -12.12 21.56
CA THR A 93 -1.25 -11.22 22.61
C THR A 93 -2.66 -11.55 23.06
N ARG A 94 -3.33 -12.51 22.42
CA ARG A 94 -4.71 -12.89 22.73
C ARG A 94 -4.79 -13.62 24.07
N LYS A 95 -5.85 -13.31 24.83
CA LYS A 95 -6.10 -13.95 26.13
C LYS A 95 -6.35 -15.45 25.94
N GLY A 96 -5.65 -16.27 26.71
CA GLY A 96 -5.79 -17.74 26.67
C GLY A 96 -4.98 -18.43 25.58
N THR A 97 -4.17 -17.70 24.80
CA THR A 97 -3.25 -18.29 23.83
C THR A 97 -1.90 -18.58 24.49
N PRO A 98 -1.36 -19.82 24.42
CA PRO A 98 -0.02 -20.11 24.91
C PRO A 98 1.01 -19.36 24.05
N PHE A 99 2.05 -18.83 24.70
CA PHE A 99 3.12 -18.15 23.98
C PHE A 99 4.00 -19.20 23.27
N VAL A 100 3.82 -19.33 21.96
CA VAL A 100 4.64 -20.18 21.10
C VAL A 100 5.08 -19.35 19.91
N TRP A 101 6.37 -19.02 19.84
CA TRP A 101 6.94 -18.32 18.70
C TRP A 101 7.09 -19.32 17.53
N SER A 102 6.14 -19.30 16.60
CA SER A 102 6.12 -20.21 15.44
C SER A 102 6.93 -19.66 14.26
N GLU A 103 7.18 -20.49 13.26
CA GLU A 103 7.81 -20.08 11.99
C GLU A 103 7.05 -18.92 11.34
N ASN A 104 5.72 -18.98 11.26
CA ASN A 104 4.91 -17.86 10.76
C ASN A 104 5.11 -16.54 11.54
N CYS A 105 5.41 -16.61 12.84
CA CYS A 105 5.73 -15.42 13.63
C CYS A 105 7.12 -14.88 13.28
N GLN A 106 8.08 -15.77 13.05
CA GLN A 106 9.41 -15.40 12.60
C GLN A 106 9.40 -14.78 11.21
N ASP A 107 8.63 -15.35 10.27
CA ASP A 107 8.48 -14.82 8.92
C ASP A 107 7.84 -13.43 8.94
N ALA A 108 6.75 -13.27 9.69
CA ALA A 108 6.10 -11.97 9.88
C ALA A 108 7.05 -10.93 10.50
N PHE A 109 7.89 -11.34 11.44
CA PHE A 109 8.90 -10.47 12.05
C PHE A 109 9.94 -10.06 11.01
N ASN A 110 10.50 -11.01 10.26
CA ASN A 110 11.51 -10.76 9.24
C ASN A 110 10.99 -9.81 8.14
N VAL A 111 9.77 -10.05 7.63
CA VAL A 111 9.11 -9.18 6.65
C VAL A 111 8.96 -7.76 7.19
N MET A 112 8.54 -7.59 8.45
CA MET A 112 8.44 -6.27 9.06
C MET A 112 9.80 -5.59 9.21
N GLN A 113 10.85 -6.32 9.58
CA GLN A 113 12.21 -5.77 9.67
C GLN A 113 12.70 -5.29 8.31
N GLU A 114 12.47 -6.07 7.27
CA GLU A 114 12.83 -5.74 5.88
C GLU A 114 12.09 -4.49 5.39
N ILE A 115 10.77 -4.41 5.61
CA ILE A 115 9.98 -3.22 5.25
C ILE A 115 10.55 -1.96 5.90
N ILE A 116 10.87 -2.01 7.19
CA ILE A 116 11.44 -0.86 7.92
C ILE A 116 12.85 -0.54 7.44
N LEU A 117 13.67 -1.55 7.19
CA LEU A 117 15.05 -1.40 6.68
C LEU A 117 15.08 -0.72 5.31
N ASN A 118 14.13 -1.06 4.44
CA ASN A 118 13.95 -0.45 3.13
C ASN A 118 13.39 0.98 3.17
N LYS A 119 13.18 1.53 4.37
CA LYS A 119 12.78 2.92 4.61
C LYS A 119 11.48 3.28 3.85
N PRO A 120 10.32 2.85 4.36
CA PRO A 120 9.06 3.06 3.67
C PRO A 120 8.79 4.56 3.54
N THR A 121 8.68 5.03 2.31
CA THR A 121 8.60 6.45 1.96
C THR A 121 7.29 6.71 1.24
N ILE A 122 6.58 7.75 1.66
CA ILE A 122 5.35 8.23 1.04
C ILE A 122 5.57 9.66 0.53
N LYS A 123 4.76 10.11 -0.42
CA LYS A 123 4.83 11.50 -0.89
C LYS A 123 4.05 12.42 0.05
N ASN A 124 4.45 13.69 0.06
CA ASN A 124 3.70 14.73 0.76
C ASN A 124 2.33 14.97 0.11
N TYR A 125 1.35 15.31 0.94
CA TYR A 125 0.03 15.70 0.51
C TYR A 125 0.04 17.07 -0.20
N ASP A 126 -0.58 17.13 -1.38
CA ASP A 126 -0.79 18.37 -2.14
C ASP A 126 -2.26 18.83 -2.04
N GLU A 127 -2.51 20.00 -1.46
CA GLU A 127 -3.86 20.52 -1.26
C GLU A 127 -4.63 20.81 -2.55
N TYR A 128 -3.93 21.03 -3.67
CA TYR A 128 -4.53 21.42 -4.94
C TYR A 128 -4.87 20.22 -5.83
N LYS A 129 -4.44 19.01 -5.46
CA LYS A 129 -4.68 17.79 -6.23
C LYS A 129 -5.88 17.01 -5.69
N PRO A 130 -6.67 16.38 -6.58
CA PRO A 130 -7.79 15.54 -6.16
C PRO A 130 -7.32 14.34 -5.35
N LEU A 131 -8.13 13.94 -4.37
CA LEU A 131 -7.89 12.78 -3.53
C LEU A 131 -8.61 11.55 -4.08
N PHE A 132 -7.94 10.41 -3.99
CA PHE A 132 -8.50 9.11 -4.34
C PHE A 132 -8.38 8.19 -3.13
N LEU A 133 -9.43 7.43 -2.86
CA LEU A 133 -9.45 6.42 -1.81
C LEU A 133 -9.68 5.07 -2.48
N THR A 134 -8.80 4.11 -2.24
CA THR A 134 -9.05 2.71 -2.59
C THR A 134 -9.14 1.87 -1.33
N THR A 135 -9.98 0.85 -1.35
CA THR A 135 -10.16 -0.06 -0.22
C THR A 135 -10.18 -1.50 -0.70
N ASP A 136 -9.65 -2.39 0.13
CA ASP A 136 -9.72 -3.83 -0.06
C ASP A 136 -10.13 -4.52 1.25
N ALA A 137 -10.85 -5.64 1.13
CA ALA A 137 -11.40 -6.37 2.26
C ALA A 137 -11.20 -7.88 2.11
N SER A 138 -10.15 -8.40 2.76
CA SER A 138 -9.95 -9.85 2.86
C SER A 138 -10.80 -10.47 3.97
N LYS A 139 -10.73 -11.81 4.12
CA LYS A 139 -11.38 -12.52 5.26
C LYS A 139 -10.70 -12.25 6.59
N VAL A 140 -9.48 -11.72 6.57
CA VAL A 140 -8.62 -11.57 7.75
C VAL A 140 -8.54 -10.11 8.21
N ALA A 141 -8.30 -9.22 7.26
CA ALA A 141 -8.09 -7.80 7.47
C ALA A 141 -8.69 -6.98 6.32
N LEU A 142 -9.02 -5.73 6.64
CA LEU A 142 -9.33 -4.70 5.65
C LEU A 142 -8.16 -3.73 5.51
N CYS A 143 -8.07 -3.10 4.35
CA CYS A 143 -7.08 -2.11 4.01
C CYS A 143 -7.74 -0.92 3.29
N ALA A 144 -7.20 0.26 3.49
CA ALA A 144 -7.56 1.46 2.76
C ALA A 144 -6.29 2.26 2.46
N ILE A 145 -6.23 2.86 1.28
CA ILE A 145 -5.08 3.63 0.83
C ILE A 145 -5.59 4.97 0.34
N LEU A 146 -5.05 6.04 0.93
CA LEU A 146 -5.25 7.39 0.43
C LEU A 146 -4.20 7.68 -0.63
N LEU A 147 -4.64 8.15 -1.79
CA LEU A 147 -3.84 8.29 -2.99
C LEU A 147 -4.00 9.69 -3.59
N GLN A 148 -2.97 10.12 -4.31
CA GLN A 148 -3.02 11.23 -5.27
C GLN A 148 -2.43 10.81 -6.61
N LYS A 149 -2.69 11.62 -7.64
CA LYS A 149 -2.14 11.40 -8.98
C LYS A 149 -1.00 12.36 -9.29
N ASP A 150 0.02 11.84 -9.98
CA ASP A 150 1.07 12.61 -10.64
C ASP A 150 1.08 12.21 -12.12
N GLY A 151 0.42 13.01 -12.95
CA GLY A 151 0.05 12.57 -14.30
C GLY A 151 -0.92 11.38 -14.25
N GLU A 152 -0.55 10.27 -14.89
CA GLU A 152 -1.35 9.03 -14.90
C GLU A 152 -1.08 8.12 -13.69
N ASN A 153 0.01 8.35 -12.96
CA ASN A 153 0.45 7.44 -11.90
C ASN A 153 -0.15 7.81 -10.54
N PHE A 154 -0.67 6.81 -9.84
CA PHE A 154 -1.09 6.95 -8.45
C PHE A 154 0.11 6.82 -7.51
N TYR A 155 0.13 7.62 -6.45
CA TYR A 155 1.07 7.47 -5.35
C TYR A 155 0.35 7.49 -4.00
N PRO A 156 0.82 6.70 -3.02
CA PRO A 156 0.25 6.67 -1.68
C PRO A 156 0.64 7.90 -0.87
N LEU A 157 -0.36 8.46 -0.21
CA LEU A 157 -0.20 9.45 0.85
C LEU A 157 -0.20 8.79 2.21
N GLU A 158 -1.07 7.81 2.44
CA GLU A 158 -1.17 7.15 3.73
C GLU A 158 -1.86 5.79 3.59
N PHE A 159 -1.40 4.81 4.38
CA PHE A 159 -1.99 3.48 4.46
C PHE A 159 -2.75 3.27 5.76
N PHE A 160 -3.92 2.66 5.64
CA PHE A 160 -4.71 2.20 6.77
C PHE A 160 -4.99 0.72 6.62
N SER A 161 -4.90 -0.03 7.72
CA SER A 161 -5.30 -1.43 7.73
C SER A 161 -5.86 -1.79 9.09
N LYS A 162 -6.77 -2.76 9.16
CA LYS A 162 -7.37 -3.24 10.42
C LYS A 162 -7.68 -4.73 10.33
N GLN A 163 -7.32 -5.48 11.37
CA GLN A 163 -7.76 -6.87 11.51
C GLN A 163 -9.25 -6.94 11.81
N LEU A 164 -9.92 -7.89 11.16
CA LEU A 164 -11.32 -8.18 11.42
C LEU A 164 -11.45 -9.04 12.69
N SER A 165 -12.33 -8.62 13.58
CA SER A 165 -12.78 -9.42 14.73
C SER A 165 -13.52 -10.68 14.27
N PRO A 166 -13.65 -11.71 15.12
CA PRO A 166 -14.32 -12.97 14.74
C PRO A 166 -15.72 -12.77 14.14
N SER A 167 -16.50 -11.82 14.67
CA SER A 167 -17.83 -11.48 14.14
C SER A 167 -17.76 -10.77 12.78
N GLU A 168 -16.79 -9.87 12.59
CA GLU A 168 -16.60 -9.15 11.32
C GLU A 168 -16.08 -10.07 10.20
N ARG A 169 -15.31 -11.12 10.53
CA ARG A 169 -14.84 -12.13 9.55
C ARG A 169 -15.98 -12.90 8.91
N ASN A 170 -17.11 -13.04 9.62
CA ASN A 170 -18.30 -13.74 9.15
C ASN A 170 -19.21 -12.86 8.28
N TYR A 171 -18.87 -11.59 8.05
CA TYR A 171 -19.64 -10.75 7.16
C TYR A 171 -19.56 -11.24 5.70
N PRO A 172 -20.68 -11.19 4.94
CA PRO A 172 -20.67 -11.39 3.50
C PRO A 172 -19.65 -10.47 2.81
N SER A 173 -19.09 -10.88 1.66
CA SER A 173 -18.05 -10.10 0.95
C SER A 173 -18.44 -8.63 0.76
N ILE A 174 -19.64 -8.41 0.22
CA ILE A 174 -20.17 -7.06 -0.02
C ILE A 174 -20.23 -6.20 1.24
N ARG A 175 -20.56 -6.79 2.38
CA ARG A 175 -20.61 -6.09 3.67
C ARG A 175 -19.21 -5.81 4.20
N ARG A 176 -18.23 -6.68 3.94
CA ARG A 176 -16.82 -6.43 4.28
C ARG A 176 -16.23 -5.30 3.45
N GLU A 177 -16.55 -5.26 2.15
CA GLU A 177 -16.15 -4.17 1.25
C GLU A 177 -16.73 -2.83 1.72
N LEU A 178 -18.04 -2.75 1.98
CA LEU A 178 -18.65 -1.54 2.55
C LEU A 178 -18.03 -1.14 3.89
N PHE A 179 -17.72 -2.12 4.74
CA PHE A 179 -17.08 -1.86 6.01
C PHE A 179 -15.66 -1.31 5.84
N ALA A 180 -14.90 -1.78 4.85
CA ALA A 180 -13.60 -1.23 4.50
C ALA A 180 -13.69 0.23 4.05
N ILE A 181 -14.68 0.56 3.22
CA ILE A 181 -14.98 1.95 2.80
C ILE A 181 -15.28 2.83 4.01
N PHE A 182 -16.22 2.41 4.85
CA PHE A 182 -16.58 3.14 6.07
C PHE A 182 -15.38 3.38 6.98
N MET A 183 -14.57 2.34 7.24
CA MET A 183 -13.40 2.46 8.10
C MET A 183 -12.30 3.31 7.48
N GLY A 184 -12.09 3.22 6.16
CA GLY A 184 -11.13 4.03 5.41
C GLY A 184 -11.52 5.51 5.46
N ILE A 185 -12.76 5.86 5.14
CA ILE A 185 -13.25 7.25 5.20
C ILE A 185 -13.22 7.78 6.63
N LYS A 186 -13.54 6.94 7.62
CA LYS A 186 -13.45 7.32 9.02
C LYS A 186 -12.01 7.61 9.46
N HIS A 187 -11.04 6.81 9.01
CA HIS A 187 -9.62 7.01 9.31
C HIS A 187 -9.07 8.27 8.62
N PHE A 188 -9.32 8.43 7.31
CA PHE A 188 -8.86 9.58 6.52
C PHE A 188 -9.78 10.81 6.63
N ARG A 189 -10.61 10.91 7.67
CA ARG A 189 -11.59 11.99 7.83
C ARG A 189 -10.96 13.38 7.70
N GLU A 190 -9.78 13.58 8.27
CA GLU A 190 -9.07 14.87 8.24
C GLU A 190 -8.70 15.31 6.82
N TYR A 191 -8.43 14.37 5.93
CA TYR A 191 -8.14 14.66 4.52
C TYR A 191 -9.41 14.85 3.68
N LEU A 192 -10.45 14.07 3.96
CA LEU A 192 -11.64 13.93 3.11
C LEU A 192 -12.79 14.85 3.49
N TYR A 193 -12.91 15.25 4.75
CA TYR A 193 -14.06 16.02 5.23
C TYR A 193 -14.09 17.42 4.61
N GLY A 194 -15.24 17.81 4.06
CA GLY A 194 -15.42 19.11 3.38
C GLY A 194 -14.76 19.22 2.00
N ARG A 195 -14.24 18.11 1.44
CA ARG A 195 -13.63 18.05 0.11
C ARG A 195 -14.31 16.99 -0.74
N HIS A 196 -14.23 17.17 -2.07
CA HIS A 196 -14.67 16.14 -3.01
C HIS A 196 -13.52 15.17 -3.30
N PHE A 197 -13.80 13.87 -3.28
CA PHE A 197 -12.81 12.82 -3.58
C PHE A 197 -13.42 11.68 -4.41
N TYR A 198 -12.56 10.80 -4.90
CA TYR A 198 -12.96 9.65 -5.72
C TYR A 198 -12.72 8.35 -4.97
N LEU A 199 -13.77 7.55 -4.83
CA LEU A 199 -13.69 6.21 -4.26
C LEU A 199 -13.48 5.20 -5.38
N LEU A 200 -12.31 4.56 -5.39
CA LEU A 200 -11.93 3.54 -6.34
C LEU A 200 -12.35 2.17 -5.81
N THR A 201 -13.20 1.46 -6.56
CA THR A 201 -13.66 0.11 -6.20
C THR A 201 -13.81 -0.78 -7.42
N ASP A 202 -13.55 -2.07 -7.27
CA ASP A 202 -13.79 -3.12 -8.27
C ASP A 202 -15.20 -3.73 -8.16
N ALA A 203 -15.90 -3.46 -7.06
CA ALA A 203 -17.20 -4.01 -6.77
C ALA A 203 -18.31 -3.14 -7.36
N LYS A 204 -18.74 -3.47 -8.59
CA LYS A 204 -19.93 -2.84 -9.23
C LYS A 204 -21.16 -2.85 -8.33
N SER A 205 -21.33 -3.87 -7.50
CA SER A 205 -22.44 -4.00 -6.55
C SER A 205 -22.56 -2.83 -5.58
N LEU A 206 -21.43 -2.25 -5.12
CA LEU A 206 -21.45 -1.12 -4.18
C LEU A 206 -22.06 0.16 -4.77
N THR A 207 -22.05 0.32 -6.09
CA THR A 207 -22.73 1.45 -6.75
C THR A 207 -24.26 1.41 -6.58
N TYR A 208 -24.84 0.23 -6.34
CA TYR A 208 -26.30 0.03 -6.22
C TYR A 208 -26.77 -0.14 -4.76
N HIS A 209 -25.87 -0.47 -3.82
CA HIS A 209 -26.21 -0.78 -2.42
C HIS A 209 -26.46 0.44 -1.51
N MET A 210 -26.39 1.66 -2.04
CA MET A 210 -26.73 2.89 -1.28
C MET A 210 -28.25 3.05 -1.02
N ASN A 211 -29.09 2.14 -1.52
CA ASN A 211 -30.54 2.17 -1.31
C ASN A 211 -30.94 1.47 0.01
N LEU A 212 -31.63 2.23 0.87
CA LEU A 212 -31.72 2.04 2.33
C LEU A 212 -32.75 1.02 2.85
N ASP A 213 -33.56 0.41 1.99
CA ASP A 213 -34.85 -0.15 2.42
C ASP A 213 -34.77 -1.51 3.14
N LYS A 214 -33.65 -2.27 3.04
CA LYS A 214 -33.55 -3.63 3.63
C LYS A 214 -32.22 -3.98 4.30
N GLU A 215 -31.44 -2.98 4.72
CA GLU A 215 -30.13 -3.23 5.33
C GLU A 215 -30.20 -3.40 6.88
N PRO A 216 -29.32 -4.23 7.49
CA PRO A 216 -29.20 -4.34 8.94
C PRO A 216 -28.87 -2.98 9.59
N ASP A 217 -29.32 -2.74 10.83
CA ASP A 217 -29.17 -1.44 11.51
C ASP A 217 -27.73 -0.91 11.57
N ILE A 218 -26.75 -1.80 11.66
CA ILE A 218 -25.33 -1.43 11.65
C ILE A 218 -24.86 -0.89 10.29
N VAL A 219 -25.39 -1.43 9.19
CA VAL A 219 -25.09 -0.96 7.82
C VAL A 219 -25.70 0.41 7.61
N LYS A 220 -26.94 0.64 8.09
CA LYS A 220 -27.57 1.97 8.06
C LYS A 220 -26.73 3.03 8.75
N ARG A 221 -26.13 2.72 9.90
CA ARG A 221 -25.22 3.66 10.61
C ARG A 221 -23.97 3.99 9.79
N TRP A 222 -23.42 3.03 9.07
CA TRP A 222 -22.28 3.28 8.18
C TRP A 222 -22.69 4.19 7.02
N LEU A 223 -23.80 3.88 6.35
CA LEU A 223 -24.32 4.67 5.24
C LEU A 223 -24.64 6.12 5.66
N LEU A 224 -25.25 6.32 6.83
CA LEU A 224 -25.50 7.66 7.39
C LEU A 224 -24.19 8.45 7.59
N TYR A 225 -23.15 7.82 8.10
CA TYR A 225 -21.85 8.48 8.26
C TYR A 225 -21.21 8.80 6.90
N LEU A 226 -21.38 7.94 5.90
CA LEU A 226 -20.85 8.16 4.55
C LEU A 226 -21.54 9.34 3.84
N GLN A 227 -22.82 9.61 4.15
CA GLN A 227 -23.56 10.73 3.58
C GLN A 227 -23.00 12.10 3.96
N ASP A 228 -22.24 12.21 5.06
CA ASP A 228 -21.58 13.46 5.46
C ASP A 228 -20.41 13.85 4.52
N PHE A 229 -20.05 12.98 3.58
CA PHE A 229 -18.91 13.16 2.68
C PHE A 229 -19.34 13.34 1.23
N SER A 230 -18.57 14.12 0.47
CA SER A 230 -18.79 14.31 -0.97
C SER A 230 -17.82 13.44 -1.75
N TYR A 231 -18.32 12.40 -2.43
CA TYR A 231 -17.49 11.54 -3.27
C TYR A 231 -18.23 10.94 -4.45
N ASN A 232 -17.48 10.62 -5.50
CA ASN A 232 -17.92 9.80 -6.61
C ASN A 232 -17.33 8.39 -6.50
N ILE A 233 -18.06 7.39 -6.97
CA ILE A 233 -17.58 6.01 -7.02
C ILE A 233 -17.09 5.72 -8.44
N ASP A 234 -15.78 5.56 -8.59
CA ASP A 234 -15.16 5.20 -9.86
C ASP A 234 -14.87 3.70 -9.87
N HIS A 235 -15.50 2.99 -10.80
CA HIS A 235 -15.25 1.57 -10.97
C HIS A 235 -13.95 1.34 -11.76
N ILE A 236 -12.94 0.77 -11.10
CA ILE A 236 -11.68 0.38 -11.73
C ILE A 236 -11.63 -1.15 -11.83
N LYS A 237 -11.11 -1.70 -12.94
CA LYS A 237 -10.89 -3.15 -13.05
C LYS A 237 -9.90 -3.59 -11.98
N GLY A 238 -10.10 -4.75 -11.36
CA GLY A 238 -9.21 -5.24 -10.29
C GLY A 238 -7.72 -5.18 -10.63
N CYS A 239 -7.33 -5.53 -11.87
CA CYS A 239 -5.94 -5.43 -12.33
C CYS A 239 -5.33 -4.01 -12.28
N ASP A 240 -6.16 -2.99 -12.43
CA ASP A 240 -5.77 -1.58 -12.44
C ASP A 240 -6.04 -0.92 -11.08
N ASN A 241 -6.60 -1.65 -10.11
CA ASN A 241 -6.85 -1.15 -8.76
C ASN A 241 -5.51 -1.08 -8.02
N PRO A 242 -5.06 0.12 -7.58
CA PRO A 242 -3.82 0.24 -6.84
C PRO A 242 -3.76 -0.63 -5.58
N ALA A 243 -4.90 -0.91 -4.94
CA ALA A 243 -4.95 -1.81 -3.79
C ALA A 243 -4.70 -3.28 -4.15
N ASP A 244 -5.25 -3.76 -5.26
CA ASP A 244 -5.05 -5.14 -5.73
C ASP A 244 -3.63 -5.29 -6.30
N PHE A 245 -3.15 -4.31 -7.07
CA PHE A 245 -1.75 -4.23 -7.55
C PHE A 245 -0.75 -4.32 -6.38
N LEU A 246 -0.92 -3.48 -5.35
CA LEU A 246 -0.05 -3.52 -4.17
C LEU A 246 -0.20 -4.82 -3.37
N SER A 247 -1.37 -5.48 -3.41
CA SER A 247 -1.58 -6.79 -2.79
C SER A 247 -0.91 -7.94 -3.56
N ARG A 248 -0.81 -7.83 -4.89
CA ARG A 248 -0.16 -8.82 -5.78
C ARG A 248 1.35 -8.67 -5.79
N MET A 249 1.87 -7.44 -5.72
CA MET A 249 3.31 -7.15 -5.62
C MET A 249 3.94 -7.72 -4.32
N GLN A 250 3.15 -7.99 -3.27
CA GLN A 250 3.67 -8.64 -2.06
C GLN A 250 4.04 -10.13 -2.24
N ILE A 251 3.75 -10.73 -3.41
CA ILE A 251 4.07 -12.14 -3.70
C ILE A 251 5.27 -12.28 -4.63
N GLU A 252 5.68 -11.22 -5.34
CA GLU A 252 6.82 -11.22 -6.25
C GLU A 252 7.68 -9.98 -6.01
N ASP A 253 8.82 -10.21 -5.34
CA ASP A 253 9.99 -9.34 -5.17
C ASP A 253 9.84 -7.94 -4.54
N VAL A 254 10.61 -7.76 -3.47
CA VAL A 254 10.78 -6.51 -2.72
C VAL A 254 11.66 -5.55 -3.51
N GLU A 255 11.08 -4.83 -4.48
CA GLU A 255 11.66 -3.61 -5.05
C GLU A 255 10.57 -2.56 -5.31
N VAL A 256 10.12 -1.89 -4.24
CA VAL A 256 9.01 -0.92 -4.32
C VAL A 256 9.42 0.41 -4.99
N ASN A 257 10.65 0.59 -5.47
CA ASN A 257 11.11 1.90 -5.94
C ASN A 257 11.34 2.10 -7.44
N ASN A 258 11.07 1.13 -8.33
CA ASN A 258 11.27 1.35 -9.77
C ASN A 258 10.11 0.91 -10.70
N LEU A 259 8.95 0.50 -10.19
CA LEU A 259 7.91 -0.13 -11.02
C LEU A 259 6.86 0.82 -11.65
N PHE A 260 7.01 2.14 -11.54
CA PHE A 260 6.11 3.09 -12.23
C PHE A 260 6.55 3.48 -13.66
N HIS A 261 7.56 2.80 -14.23
CA HIS A 261 7.83 2.84 -15.67
C HIS A 261 7.09 1.70 -16.40
N MET A 262 5.76 1.74 -16.44
CA MET A 262 5.00 1.07 -17.52
C MET A 262 5.04 1.91 -18.80
N GLY A 263 6.26 2.26 -19.23
CA GLY A 263 6.56 2.82 -20.53
C GLY A 263 7.72 2.03 -21.11
N ASP A 264 7.46 1.31 -22.19
CA ASP A 264 8.41 0.62 -23.07
C ASP A 264 8.86 -0.83 -22.76
N GLN A 265 8.71 -1.40 -21.55
CA GLN A 265 9.23 -2.77 -21.31
C GLN A 265 8.50 -3.91 -22.05
N LEU A 266 7.26 -3.72 -22.49
CA LEU A 266 6.46 -4.73 -23.21
C LEU A 266 6.25 -4.41 -24.70
N SER A 267 7.16 -3.66 -25.32
CA SER A 267 7.14 -3.53 -26.79
C SER A 267 7.57 -4.84 -27.45
N HIS A 268 6.98 -5.18 -28.61
CA HIS A 268 7.38 -6.38 -29.38
C HIS A 268 8.89 -6.38 -29.69
N SER A 269 9.51 -5.21 -29.86
CA SER A 269 10.95 -5.05 -30.04
C SER A 269 11.78 -5.48 -28.83
N ASN A 270 11.34 -5.13 -27.61
CA ASN A 270 12.05 -5.48 -26.39
C ASN A 270 11.91 -6.97 -26.06
N ILE A 271 10.72 -7.54 -26.26
CA ILE A 271 10.48 -8.98 -26.09
C ILE A 271 11.34 -9.78 -27.08
N LYS A 272 11.47 -9.31 -28.33
CA LYS A 272 12.32 -9.96 -29.33
C LYS A 272 13.80 -9.91 -28.96
N LEU A 273 14.27 -8.78 -28.42
CA LEU A 273 15.64 -8.65 -27.92
C LEU A 273 15.89 -9.62 -26.76
N CYS A 274 14.99 -9.69 -25.78
CA CYS A 274 15.08 -10.64 -24.67
C CYS A 274 15.09 -12.10 -25.14
N GLN A 275 14.25 -12.47 -26.11
CA GLN A 275 14.24 -13.82 -26.69
C GLN A 275 15.55 -14.17 -27.41
N SER A 276 16.24 -13.18 -27.98
CA SER A 276 17.55 -13.39 -28.62
C SER A 276 18.72 -13.46 -27.64
N MET A 277 18.59 -12.84 -26.47
CA MET A 277 19.61 -12.89 -25.41
C MET A 277 19.46 -14.12 -24.53
N ASP A 278 18.26 -14.69 -24.43
CA ASP A 278 18.00 -15.91 -23.69
C ASP A 278 18.52 -17.14 -24.45
N SER A 279 19.32 -17.96 -23.76
CA SER A 279 19.98 -19.13 -24.34
C SER A 279 18.98 -20.22 -24.72
N CYS A 280 17.90 -20.38 -23.94
CA CYS A 280 16.88 -21.38 -24.16
C CYS A 280 16.00 -21.02 -25.37
N ALA A 281 15.51 -19.78 -25.42
CA ALA A 281 14.71 -19.29 -26.54
C ALA A 281 15.48 -19.30 -27.86
N SER A 282 16.76 -18.92 -27.85
CA SER A 282 17.63 -18.96 -29.04
C SER A 282 17.83 -20.38 -29.57
N GLU A 283 17.95 -21.37 -28.68
CA GLU A 283 18.07 -22.78 -29.08
C GLU A 283 16.76 -23.31 -29.69
N ILE A 284 15.62 -22.88 -29.16
CA ILE A 284 14.29 -23.23 -29.70
C ILE A 284 14.09 -22.60 -31.08
N ILE A 285 14.48 -21.34 -31.27
CA ILE A 285 14.37 -20.64 -32.57
C ILE A 285 15.20 -21.37 -33.64
N LYS A 286 16.45 -21.75 -33.33
CA LYS A 286 17.28 -22.55 -34.25
C LYS A 286 16.63 -23.89 -34.61
N LYS A 287 16.08 -24.60 -33.61
CA LYS A 287 15.38 -25.88 -33.85
C LYS A 287 14.12 -25.73 -34.71
N ILE A 288 13.45 -24.58 -34.66
CA ILE A 288 12.33 -24.26 -35.55
C ILE A 288 12.81 -24.00 -36.98
N GLU A 289 13.92 -23.27 -37.15
CA GLU A 289 14.54 -23.03 -38.47
C GLU A 289 15.05 -24.33 -39.12
N GLU A 290 15.59 -25.24 -38.32
CA GLU A 290 16.03 -26.59 -38.72
C GLU A 290 14.87 -27.58 -38.97
N LYS A 291 13.61 -27.13 -38.82
CA LYS A 291 12.37 -27.91 -39.00
C LYS A 291 12.29 -29.18 -38.13
N ASP A 292 12.74 -29.11 -36.88
CA ASP A 292 12.57 -30.22 -35.94
C ASP A 292 11.08 -30.48 -35.63
N SER A 293 10.61 -31.69 -35.89
CA SER A 293 9.17 -32.02 -35.84
C SER A 293 8.58 -31.95 -34.43
N LYS A 294 9.38 -32.24 -33.40
CA LYS A 294 8.94 -32.20 -31.99
C LYS A 294 8.81 -30.77 -31.49
N THR A 295 9.74 -29.90 -31.86
CA THR A 295 9.75 -28.50 -31.44
C THR A 295 8.67 -27.70 -32.18
N CYS A 296 8.48 -27.92 -33.49
CA CYS A 296 7.43 -27.27 -34.30
C CYS A 296 5.99 -27.68 -33.91
N GLN A 297 5.81 -28.80 -33.20
CA GLN A 297 4.51 -29.18 -32.63
C GLN A 297 4.15 -28.34 -31.40
N LYS A 298 5.14 -27.77 -30.70
CA LYS A 298 4.96 -27.03 -29.44
C LYS A 298 5.16 -25.53 -29.58
N TYR A 299 6.00 -25.09 -30.52
CA TYR A 299 6.38 -23.69 -30.69
C TYR A 299 6.27 -23.25 -32.15
N PHE A 300 6.06 -21.96 -32.37
CA PHE A 300 6.07 -21.32 -33.69
C PHE A 300 6.54 -19.87 -33.57
N ILE A 301 7.00 -19.31 -34.69
CA ILE A 301 7.30 -17.87 -34.76
C ILE A 301 6.07 -17.19 -35.35
N ASP A 302 5.53 -16.21 -34.63
CA ASP A 302 4.39 -15.43 -35.09
C ASP A 302 4.78 -14.56 -36.29
N SER A 303 3.99 -14.61 -37.37
CA SER A 303 4.33 -13.93 -38.63
C SER A 303 4.11 -12.42 -38.57
N TYR A 304 3.32 -11.93 -37.62
CA TYR A 304 3.03 -10.51 -37.46
C TYR A 304 4.02 -9.80 -36.52
N THR A 305 4.35 -10.44 -35.40
CA THR A 305 5.24 -9.87 -34.37
C THR A 305 6.69 -10.36 -34.46
N GLY A 306 6.93 -11.49 -35.15
CA GLY A 306 8.24 -12.12 -35.25
C GLY A 306 8.74 -12.69 -33.92
N LEU A 307 7.84 -12.94 -32.97
CA LEU A 307 8.13 -13.47 -31.64
C LEU A 307 7.99 -14.98 -31.60
N LEU A 308 8.81 -15.62 -30.76
CA LEU A 308 8.65 -17.03 -30.41
C LEU A 308 7.41 -17.21 -29.53
N MET A 309 6.48 -18.04 -29.97
CA MET A 309 5.20 -18.34 -29.32
C MET A 309 5.06 -19.85 -29.10
N PHE A 310 4.30 -20.26 -28.09
CA PHE A 310 3.95 -21.66 -27.86
C PHE A 310 2.50 -21.95 -28.27
N LYS A 311 2.26 -23.17 -28.78
CA LYS A 311 0.93 -23.63 -29.18
C LYS A 311 0.18 -24.11 -27.95
N ILE A 312 -0.87 -23.38 -27.57
CA ILE A 312 -1.81 -23.83 -26.53
C ILE A 312 -2.67 -24.93 -27.13
N LYS A 313 -2.65 -26.13 -26.55
CA LYS A 313 -3.65 -27.15 -26.87
C LYS A 313 -4.97 -26.72 -26.25
N SER A 314 -5.96 -26.39 -27.07
CA SER A 314 -7.34 -26.20 -26.63
C SER A 314 -7.85 -27.54 -26.10
N GLY A 315 -7.92 -27.67 -24.78
CA GLY A 315 -8.74 -28.67 -24.10
C GLY A 315 -10.14 -28.13 -23.90
#